data_AF-A0ABD8ANP8-F1
#
_entry.id   AF-A0ABD8ANP8-F1
#
_cell.length_a   1.000
_cell.length_b   1.000
_cell.length_c   1.000
_cell.angle_alpha   90.00
_cell.angle_beta   90.00
_cell.angle_gamma   90.00
#
_symmetry.space_group_name_H-M   'P 1'
#
loop_
_entity.id
_entity.type
_entity.pdbx_description
1 polymer ?
#
loop_
_entity_poly.entity_id
_entity_poly.type
_entity_poly.pdbx_seq_one_letter_code
_entity_poly.pdbx_strand_id
1 'polypeptide(L)'
;MGWEYGIRATEPVILPEVVKRLAGALTFTDMYSLEHQTKGFVLEREDPSWPIALEVCIEEASGLEEIVDGELYIYCLFHIWGEEGRSWMQQMEQESRQVGGGLIWFEL
;
A
#
# COMPACT_ATOMS: atom_id res chain seq x y z
N MET A 1 -5.00 2.36 15.98
CA MET A 1 -3.86 1.56 15.47
C MET A 1 -4.38 0.87 14.23
N GLY A 2 -3.72 0.96 13.09
CA GLY A 2 -4.18 0.42 11.80
C GLY A 2 -3.68 -1.00 11.55
N TRP A 3 -3.72 -1.45 10.29
CA TRP A 3 -2.89 -2.57 9.83
C TRP A 3 -1.72 -2.04 9.01
N GLU A 4 -0.53 -2.54 9.30
CA GLU A 4 0.71 -2.15 8.63
C GLU A 4 1.26 -3.37 7.91
N TYR A 5 1.53 -3.18 6.61
CA TYR A 5 2.08 -4.20 5.76
C TYR A 5 3.20 -3.62 4.91
N GLY A 6 4.19 -4.45 4.63
CA GLY A 6 5.19 -4.18 3.60
C GLY A 6 5.01 -5.10 2.40
N ILE A 7 5.40 -4.60 1.23
CA ILE A 7 5.51 -5.39 0.00
C ILE A 7 6.93 -5.21 -0.53
N ARG A 8 7.69 -6.31 -0.56
CA ARG A 8 9.02 -6.34 -1.19
C ARG A 8 8.95 -7.00 -2.55
N ALA A 9 9.80 -6.54 -3.46
CA ALA A 9 9.98 -7.11 -4.79
C ALA A 9 11.36 -7.77 -4.90
N THR A 10 11.48 -8.79 -5.75
CA THR A 10 12.81 -9.33 -6.09
C THR A 10 13.66 -8.29 -6.83
N GLU A 11 13.02 -7.43 -7.63
CA GLU A 11 13.66 -6.32 -8.33
C GLU A 11 13.00 -4.99 -7.93
N PRO A 12 13.62 -4.17 -7.06
CA PRO A 12 12.99 -2.94 -6.54
C PRO A 12 12.64 -1.89 -7.60
N VAL A 13 13.20 -1.99 -8.81
CA VAL A 13 12.91 -1.09 -9.94
C VAL A 13 11.44 -1.13 -10.37
N ILE A 14 10.71 -2.20 -10.06
CA ILE A 14 9.29 -2.34 -10.43
C ILE A 14 8.34 -1.62 -9.47
N LEU A 15 8.80 -1.26 -8.26
CA LEU A 15 7.93 -0.73 -7.20
C LEU A 15 7.10 0.49 -7.63
N PRO A 16 7.63 1.48 -8.38
CA PRO A 16 6.82 2.60 -8.85
C PRO A 16 5.66 2.19 -9.74
N GLU A 17 5.82 1.13 -10.55
CA GLU A 17 4.75 0.62 -11.39
C GLU A 17 3.75 -0.21 -10.57
N VAL A 18 4.24 -0.98 -9.60
CA VAL A 18 3.39 -1.72 -8.65
C VAL A 18 2.45 -0.75 -7.93
N VAL A 19 2.97 0.34 -7.35
CA VAL A 19 2.17 1.37 -6.65
C VAL A 19 1.03 1.89 -7.53
N LYS A 20 1.29 2.19 -8.81
CA LYS A 20 0.24 2.66 -9.74
C LYS A 20 -0.83 1.61 -9.99
N ARG A 21 -0.44 0.34 -10.11
CA ARG A 21 -1.40 -0.77 -10.28
C ARG A 21 -2.24 -0.99 -9.03
N LEU A 22 -1.62 -0.95 -7.85
CA LEU A 22 -2.32 -1.05 -6.57
C LEU A 22 -3.38 0.06 -6.45
N ALA A 23 -3.01 1.30 -6.73
CA ALA A 23 -3.94 2.43 -6.79
C ALA A 23 -5.11 2.19 -7.76
N GLY A 24 -4.82 1.71 -8.97
CA GLY A 24 -5.84 1.45 -10.00
C GLY A 24 -6.74 0.24 -9.72
N ALA A 25 -6.34 -0.67 -8.84
CA ALA A 25 -7.13 -1.83 -8.45
C ALA A 25 -8.18 -1.52 -7.37
N LEU A 26 -8.01 -0.42 -6.62
CA LEU A 26 -8.88 -0.09 -5.51
C LEU A 26 -10.27 0.33 -5.98
N THR A 27 -11.27 -0.35 -5.44
CA THR A 27 -12.69 0.00 -5.54
C THR A 27 -13.14 0.59 -4.21
N PHE A 28 -13.66 1.82 -4.24
CA PHE A 28 -14.15 2.57 -3.09
C PHE A 28 -15.39 3.39 -3.44
N THR A 29 -16.13 3.82 -2.43
CA THR A 29 -17.32 4.66 -2.58
C THR A 29 -16.94 6.12 -2.81
N ASP A 30 -17.93 6.95 -3.16
CA ASP A 30 -17.77 8.39 -3.37
C ASP A 30 -17.38 9.18 -2.10
N MET A 31 -17.44 8.56 -0.92
CA MET A 31 -16.94 9.12 0.34
C MET A 31 -15.40 9.19 0.41
N TYR A 32 -14.71 8.57 -0.55
CA TYR A 32 -13.26 8.52 -0.62
C TYR A 32 -12.73 9.21 -1.87
N SER A 33 -11.53 9.76 -1.77
CA SER A 33 -10.79 10.32 -2.89
C SER A 33 -9.35 9.81 -2.91
N LEU A 34 -8.87 9.47 -4.09
CA LEU A 34 -7.51 8.95 -4.28
C LEU A 34 -6.58 10.09 -4.71
N GLU A 35 -5.60 10.40 -3.86
CA GLU A 35 -4.54 11.35 -4.15
C GLU A 35 -3.25 10.61 -4.53
N HIS A 36 -2.71 10.88 -5.71
CA HIS A 36 -1.41 10.34 -6.12
C HIS A 36 -0.26 11.23 -5.63
N GLN A 37 0.74 10.60 -5.04
CA GLN A 37 1.97 11.25 -4.58
C GLN A 37 3.17 10.78 -5.40
N THR A 38 4.30 11.49 -5.30
CA THR A 38 5.53 11.16 -6.04
C THR A 38 6.02 9.72 -5.83
N LYS A 39 5.84 9.17 -4.62
CA LYS A 39 6.30 7.84 -4.23
C LYS A 39 5.17 6.87 -3.89
N GLY A 40 3.92 7.25 -4.10
CA GLY A 40 2.82 6.61 -3.40
C GLY A 40 1.45 7.12 -3.79
N PHE A 41 0.46 6.80 -2.98
CA PHE A 41 -0.86 7.38 -3.00
C PHE A 41 -1.48 7.33 -1.62
N VAL A 42 -2.50 8.17 -1.42
CA VAL A 42 -3.32 8.19 -0.23
C VAL A 42 -4.78 8.08 -0.65
N LEU A 43 -5.55 7.27 0.07
CA LEU A 43 -6.99 7.27 -0.01
C LEU A 43 -7.53 8.11 1.15
N GLU A 44 -8.02 9.30 0.82
CA GLU A 44 -8.62 10.22 1.77
C GLU A 44 -10.11 9.97 1.91
N ARG A 45 -10.69 10.35 3.05
CA ARG A 45 -12.12 10.35 3.33
C ARG A 45 -12.60 11.75 3.65
N GLU A 46 -13.86 12.03 3.36
CA GLU A 46 -14.50 13.32 3.69
C GLU A 46 -14.79 13.50 5.21
N ASP A 47 -13.84 13.14 6.07
CA ASP A 47 -13.90 13.38 7.52
C ASP A 47 -12.65 14.14 7.97
N PRO A 48 -12.79 15.42 8.37
CA PRO A 48 -11.67 16.26 8.75
C PRO A 48 -10.97 15.83 10.04
N SER A 49 -11.61 15.01 10.88
CA SER A 49 -11.00 14.51 12.12
C SER A 49 -10.01 13.37 11.85
N TRP A 50 -10.16 12.70 10.72
CA TRP A 50 -9.34 11.56 10.36
C TRP A 50 -9.35 11.39 8.83
N PRO A 51 -8.65 12.26 8.10
CA PRO A 51 -8.82 12.36 6.66
C PRO A 51 -8.23 11.18 5.90
N ILE A 52 -7.30 10.42 6.49
CA ILE A 52 -6.59 9.34 5.79
C ILE A 52 -7.19 7.98 6.14
N ALA A 53 -7.57 7.22 5.11
CA ALA A 53 -8.10 5.86 5.25
C ALA A 53 -7.04 4.79 4.88
N LEU A 54 -6.22 5.06 3.88
CA LEU A 54 -5.12 4.20 3.43
C LEU A 54 -3.96 5.08 2.95
N GLU A 55 -2.75 4.75 3.36
CA GLU A 55 -1.51 5.34 2.84
C GLU A 55 -0.63 4.23 2.26
N VAL A 56 -0.13 4.45 1.04
CA VAL A 56 0.77 3.52 0.37
C VAL A 56 1.93 4.30 -0.23
N CYS A 57 3.17 3.97 0.15
CA CYS A 57 4.34 4.70 -0.32
C CYS A 57 5.57 3.80 -0.45
N ILE A 58 6.53 4.21 -1.30
CA ILE A 58 7.82 3.55 -1.41
C ILE A 58 8.75 4.12 -0.36
N GLU A 59 9.23 3.25 0.53
CA GLU A 59 10.17 3.58 1.60
C GLU A 59 11.48 2.81 1.46
N GLU A 60 12.49 3.29 2.18
CA GLU A 60 13.76 2.61 2.36
C GLU A 60 13.75 1.93 3.73
N ALA A 61 14.00 0.62 3.76
CA ALA A 61 13.98 -0.16 5.00
C ALA A 61 15.08 0.30 5.96
N SER A 62 14.73 0.38 7.24
CA SER A 62 15.65 0.70 8.33
C SER A 62 15.18 0.04 9.62
N GLY A 63 15.86 -1.03 10.03
CA GLY A 63 15.57 -1.76 11.27
C GLY A 63 14.40 -2.75 11.15
N LEU A 64 14.07 -3.22 9.94
CA LEU A 64 13.05 -4.23 9.70
C LEU A 64 13.67 -5.64 9.67
N GLU A 65 13.00 -6.65 10.25
CA GLU A 65 13.54 -8.02 10.25
C GLU A 65 13.37 -8.70 8.89
N GLU A 66 12.35 -8.30 8.13
CA GLU A 66 11.93 -8.90 6.88
C GLU A 66 12.70 -8.39 5.65
N ILE A 67 13.35 -7.23 5.77
CA ILE A 67 14.03 -6.52 4.68
C ILE A 67 15.40 -6.03 5.14
N VAL A 68 16.38 -6.14 4.24
CA VAL A 68 17.72 -5.60 4.48
C VAL A 68 17.68 -4.07 4.49
N ASP A 69 18.32 -3.47 5.48
CA ASP A 69 18.47 -2.01 5.55
C ASP A 69 18.99 -1.41 4.24
N GLY A 70 18.35 -0.33 3.79
CA GLY A 70 18.66 0.34 2.53
C GLY A 70 17.93 -0.23 1.31
N GLU A 71 17.22 -1.36 1.42
CA GLU A 71 16.37 -1.84 0.33
C GLU A 71 15.03 -1.08 0.26
N LEU A 72 14.54 -0.87 -0.96
CA LEU A 72 13.25 -0.24 -1.18
C LEU A 72 12.11 -1.25 -1.05
N TYR A 73 11.02 -0.83 -0.43
CA TYR A 73 9.80 -1.59 -0.29
C TYR A 73 8.57 -0.68 -0.39
N ILE A 74 7.40 -1.25 -0.58
CA ILE A 74 6.14 -0.51 -0.48
C ILE A 74 5.60 -0.68 0.92
N TYR A 75 5.48 0.42 1.66
CA TYR A 75 4.76 0.50 2.92
C TYR A 75 3.27 0.70 2.65
N CYS A 76 2.41 -0.01 3.38
CA CYS A 76 0.96 0.09 3.32
C CYS A 76 0.39 0.25 4.74
N LEU A 77 -0.26 1.38 5.00
CA LEU A 77 -0.91 1.68 6.28
C LEU A 77 -2.42 1.84 6.10
N PHE A 78 -3.18 0.88 6.63
CA PHE A 78 -4.63 0.90 6.64
C PHE A 78 -5.11 1.55 7.94
N HIS A 79 -5.59 2.79 7.88
CA HIS A 79 -6.08 3.49 9.05
C HIS A 79 -7.50 3.08 9.47
N ILE A 80 -8.24 2.44 8.57
CA ILE A 80 -9.59 1.93 8.83
C ILE A 80 -9.60 0.43 9.08
N TRP A 81 -10.53 0.01 9.94
CA TRP A 81 -10.80 -1.39 10.25
C TRP A 81 -12.10 -1.82 9.59
N GLY A 82 -12.31 -3.13 9.54
CA GLY A 82 -13.57 -3.71 9.06
C GLY A 82 -13.51 -4.16 7.61
N GLU A 83 -14.68 -4.27 6.99
CA GLU A 83 -14.83 -4.90 5.68
C GLU A 83 -14.17 -4.10 4.55
N GLU A 84 -14.23 -2.77 4.61
CA GLU A 84 -13.63 -1.90 3.60
C GLU A 84 -12.10 -2.04 3.57
N GLY A 85 -11.43 -1.89 4.72
CA GLY A 85 -9.98 -2.07 4.81
C GLY A 85 -9.53 -3.46 4.40
N ARG A 86 -10.28 -4.51 4.78
CA ARG A 86 -10.00 -5.90 4.34
C ARG A 86 -10.17 -6.07 2.85
N SER A 87 -11.22 -5.48 2.28
CA SER A 87 -11.49 -5.54 0.84
C SER A 87 -10.36 -4.89 0.06
N TRP A 88 -9.86 -3.73 0.49
CA TRP A 88 -8.74 -3.06 -0.16
C TRP A 88 -7.44 -3.85 -0.07
N MET A 89 -7.13 -4.42 1.09
CA MET A 89 -5.98 -5.31 1.25
C MET A 89 -6.08 -6.51 0.29
N GLN A 90 -7.24 -7.17 0.20
CA GLN A 90 -7.45 -8.29 -0.72
C GLN A 90 -7.33 -7.89 -2.20
N GLN A 91 -7.85 -6.73 -2.58
CA GLN A 91 -7.73 -6.20 -3.94
C GLN A 91 -6.27 -5.92 -4.30
N MET A 92 -5.53 -5.27 -3.40
CA MET A 92 -4.10 -5.01 -3.57
C MET A 92 -3.28 -6.30 -3.63
N GLU A 93 -3.58 -7.27 -2.76
CA GLU A 93 -2.90 -8.57 -2.77
C GLU A 93 -3.17 -9.31 -4.09
N GLN A 94 -4.41 -9.32 -4.57
CA GLN A 94 -4.77 -9.93 -5.84
C GLN A 94 -4.07 -9.26 -7.03
N GLU A 95 -4.00 -7.92 -7.06
CA GLU A 95 -3.29 -7.18 -8.11
C GLU A 95 -1.79 -7.47 -8.07
N SER A 96 -1.19 -7.51 -6.87
CA SER A 96 0.23 -7.81 -6.69
C SER A 96 0.62 -9.19 -7.26
N ARG A 97 -0.27 -10.19 -7.15
CA ARG A 97 -0.05 -11.53 -7.73
C ARG A 97 -0.08 -11.53 -9.26
N GLN A 98 -0.70 -10.53 -9.88
CA GLN A 98 -0.72 -10.35 -11.33
C GLN A 98 0.48 -9.56 -11.85
N VAL A 99 1.25 -8.93 -10.96
CA VAL A 99 2.50 -8.25 -11.30
C VAL A 99 3.64 -9.27 -11.25
N GLY A 100 4.34 -9.45 -12.37
CA GLY A 100 5.60 -10.19 -12.36
C GLY A 100 6.62 -9.49 -11.45
N GLY A 101 7.54 -10.24 -10.83
CA GLY A 101 8.59 -9.65 -9.97
C GLY A 101 8.66 -10.18 -8.54
N GLY A 102 7.92 -11.25 -8.24
CA GLY A 102 8.04 -11.97 -6.98
C GLY A 102 7.71 -11.09 -5.78
N LEU A 103 6.53 -10.44 -5.82
CA LEU A 103 6.05 -9.58 -4.74
C LEU A 103 5.70 -10.43 -3.52
N ILE A 104 6.26 -10.07 -2.37
CA ILE A 104 6.02 -10.75 -1.08
C ILE A 104 5.48 -9.74 -0.10
N TRP A 105 4.30 -10.04 0.44
CA TRP A 105 3.67 -9.31 1.52
C TRP A 105 4.18 -9.79 2.87
N PHE A 106 4.34 -8.86 3.82
CA PHE A 106 4.70 -9.15 5.20
C PHE A 106 4.07 -8.13 6.14
N GLU A 107 3.86 -8.52 7.40
CA GLU A 107 3.33 -7.65 8.46
C GLU A 107 4.46 -6.80 9.07
N LEU A 108 4.13 -5.58 9.52
CA LEU A 108 5.02 -4.63 10.17
C LEU A 108 4.60 -4.33 11.62
#